data_AF-A0A9C7TES7-F1
#
_entry.id   AF-A0A9C7TES7-F1
#
_cell.length_a   1.000
_cell.length_b   1.000
_cell.length_c   1.000
_cell.angle_alpha   90.00
_cell.angle_beta   90.00
_cell.angle_gamma   90.00
#
_symmetry.space_group_name_H-M   'P 1'
#
loop_
_entity.id
_entity.type
_entity.pdbx_description
1 polymer ?
#
loop_
_entity_poly.entity_id
_entity_poly.type
_entity_poly.pdbx_seq_one_letter_code
_entity_poly.pdbx_strand_id
1 'polypeptide(L)' 'ELLVPEEEVKKRFQGWRPLPPKITKGYLARYSKLVSSAAQGAVMLEER' A
#
# COMPACT_ATOMS: atom_id res chain seq x y z
N GLU A 1 6.83 1.88 18.51
CA GLU A 1 7.51 3.06 17.97
C GLU A 1 8.70 2.65 17.11
N LEU A 2 9.08 3.49 16.15
CA LEU A 2 10.27 3.31 15.33
C LEU A 2 11.47 3.97 16.03
N LEU A 3 12.59 3.25 16.18
CA LEU A 3 13.84 3.75 16.82
C LEU A 3 14.65 4.67 15.90
N VAL A 4 13.97 5.51 15.12
CA VAL A 4 14.58 6.48 14.21
C VAL A 4 13.88 7.84 14.38
N PRO A 5 14.62 8.95 14.32
CA PRO A 5 14.01 10.29 14.36
C PRO A 5 13.04 10.52 13.20
N GLU A 6 12.04 11.38 13.41
CA GLU A 6 11.03 11.71 12.40
C GLU A 6 11.65 12.34 11.13
N GLU A 7 12.74 13.11 11.28
CA GLU A 7 13.47 13.70 10.15
C GLU A 7 14.04 12.64 9.21
N GLU A 8 14.61 11.57 9.77
CA GLU A 8 15.17 10.45 9.00
C GLU A 8 14.05 9.69 8.28
N VAL A 9 12.89 9.52 8.93
CA VAL A 9 11.71 8.92 8.30
C VAL A 9 11.24 9.75 7.10
N LYS A 10 11.08 11.07 7.27
CA LYS A 10 10.71 12.01 6.20
C LYS A 10 11.69 11.94 5.04
N LYS A 11 13.00 11.92 5.32
CA LYS A 11 14.06 11.80 4.31
C LYS A 11 13.96 10.49 3.52
N ARG A 12 13.70 9.36 4.17
CA ARG A 12 13.50 8.06 3.50
C ARG A 12 12.26 8.04 2.62
N PHE A 13 11.17 8.66 3.06
CA PHE A 13 9.93 8.75 2.27
C PHE A 13 10.09 9.59 0.99
N GLN A 14 10.96 10.60 0.97
CA GLN A 14 11.21 11.40 -0.25
C GLN A 14 11.71 10.56 -1.43
N GLY A 15 12.51 9.52 -1.17
CA GLY A 15 13.04 8.61 -2.19
C GLY A 15 12.22 7.34 -2.37
N TRP A 16 11.18 7.13 -1.56
CA TRP A 16 10.46 5.86 -1.53
C TRP A 16 9.58 5.70 -2.77
N ARG A 17 9.63 4.51 -3.37
CA ARG A 17 8.77 4.10 -4.47
C ARG A 17 8.18 2.73 -4.18
N PRO A 18 6.89 2.51 -4.47
CA PRO A 18 6.28 1.19 -4.29
C PRO A 18 6.93 0.17 -5.21
N LEU A 19 7.13 -1.05 -4.70
CA LEU A 19 7.55 -2.16 -5.54
C LEU A 19 6.43 -2.53 -6.52
N PRO A 20 6.78 -3.04 -7.72
CA PRO A 20 5.77 -3.54 -8.64
C PRO A 20 4.98 -4.70 -8.01
N PRO A 21 3.68 -4.86 -8.35
CA PRO A 21 2.88 -5.97 -7.86
C PRO A 21 3.47 -7.32 -8.28
N LYS A 22 3.60 -8.25 -7.33
CA LYS A 22 4.08 -9.62 -7.61
C LYS A 22 3.12 -10.40 -8.52
N ILE A 23 1.83 -10.08 -8.48
CA ILE A 23 0.78 -10.72 -9.25
C ILE A 23 0.03 -9.64 -10.01
N THR A 24 0.02 -9.74 -11.34
CA THR A 24 -0.55 -8.73 -12.23
C THR A 24 -1.79 -9.22 -12.99
N LYS A 25 -2.17 -10.50 -12.81
CA LYS A 25 -3.30 -11.13 -13.50
C LYS A 25 -4.27 -11.80 -12.52
N GLY A 26 -5.49 -12.04 -13.00
CA GLY A 26 -6.53 -12.76 -12.28
C GLY A 26 -7.11 -11.97 -11.10
N TYR A 27 -7.77 -12.68 -10.21
CA TYR A 27 -8.53 -12.09 -9.11
C TYR A 27 -7.64 -11.33 -8.12
N LEU A 28 -6.44 -11.82 -7.84
CA LEU A 28 -5.52 -11.14 -6.90
C LEU A 28 -5.05 -9.78 -7.42
N ALA A 29 -4.92 -9.62 -8.73
CA ALA A 29 -4.60 -8.33 -9.33
C ALA A 29 -5.78 -7.34 -9.25
N ARG A 30 -7.03 -7.84 -9.29
CA ARG A 30 -8.22 -7.03 -9.04
C ARG A 30 -8.30 -6.64 -7.56
N TYR A 31 -8.14 -7.62 -6.67
CA TYR A 31 -8.19 -7.40 -5.22
C TYR A 31 -7.13 -6.39 -4.76
N SER A 32 -5.87 -6.54 -5.18
CA SER A 32 -4.79 -5.62 -4.78
C SER A 32 -5.00 -4.17 -5.22
N LYS A 33 -5.84 -3.94 -6.24
CA LYS A 33 -6.15 -2.59 -6.74
C LYS A 33 -7.33 -1.94 -6.00
N LEU A 34 -8.27 -2.74 -5.50
CA LEU A 34 -9.57 -2.26 -5.01
C LEU A 34 -9.76 -2.40 -3.50
N VAL A 35 -8.92 -3.18 -2.82
CA VAL A 35 -9.05 -3.41 -1.38
C VAL A 35 -8.72 -2.15 -0.57
N SER A 36 -9.55 -1.84 0.42
CA SER A 36 -9.28 -0.78 1.39
C SER A 36 -8.22 -1.19 2.44
N SER A 37 -7.81 -0.24 3.28
CA SER A 37 -6.90 -0.55 4.39
C SER A 37 -7.47 -1.64 5.30
N ALA A 38 -6.61 -2.49 5.85
CA ALA A 38 -7.01 -3.50 6.83
C ALA A 38 -7.68 -2.87 8.08
N ALA A 39 -7.25 -1.67 8.47
CA ALA A 39 -7.89 -0.92 9.56
C ALA A 39 -9.34 -0.50 9.24
N GLN A 40 -9.70 -0.44 7.96
CA GLN A 40 -11.04 -0.13 7.47
C GLN A 40 -11.81 -1.40 7.05
N GLY A 41 -11.32 -2.59 7.43
CA GLY A 41 -11.97 -3.87 7.17
C GLY A 41 -11.59 -4.55 5.85
N ALA A 42 -10.63 -4.03 5.09
CA ALA A 42 -10.15 -4.61 3.83
C ALA A 42 -11.29 -4.97 2.85
N VAL A 43 -12.31 -4.11 2.78
CA VAL A 43 -13.46 -4.26 1.89
C VAL A 43 -13.06 -3.88 0.46
N MET A 44 -13.72 -4.48 -0.53
CA MET A 44 -13.55 -4.03 -1.93
C MET A 44 -14.28 -2.72 -2.13
N LEU A 45 -13.56 -1.71 -2.62
CA LEU A 45 -14.14 -0.46 -3.07
C LEU A 45 -14.84 -0.69 -4.42
N GLU A 46 -16.08 -0.21 -4.56
CA GLU A 46 -16.83 -0.32 -5.82
C GLU A 46 -16.15 0.44 -6.96
N GLU A 47 -16.14 -0.15 -8.15
CA GLU A 47 -15.82 0.56 -9.39
C GLU A 47 -16.97 1.54 -9.66
N ARG A 48 -16.71 2.85 -9.47
CA ARG A 48 -17.59 3.91 -9.97
C ARG A 48 -17.46 4.07 -11.47
#